data_AF-A0A7R9CEY4-F1
#
_entry.id   AF-A0A7R9CEY4-F1
#
_cell.length_a   1.000
_cell.length_b   1.000
_cell.length_c   1.000
_cell.angle_alpha   90.00
_cell.angle_beta   90.00
_cell.angle_gamma   90.00
#
_symmetry.space_group_name_H-M   'P 1'
#
loop_
_entity.id
_entity.type
_entity.pdbx_description
1 polymer ?
#
loop_
_entity_poly.entity_id
_entity_poly.type
_entity_poly.pdbx_seq_one_letter_code
_entity_poly.pdbx_strand_id
1 'polypeptide(L)'
;MFPSCLLQFTAWVDAVIFVFSLENESSFKAIYNYYTQMAHFRNSAEIPLILVGTQANYATEAGQNIINEPGEYFGGYSSSAARPNTRLLRQNQQATV
;
A
#
# COMPACT_ATOMS: atom_id res chain seq x y z
N MET A 1 -16.10 19.32 -7.30
CA MET A 1 -16.67 19.63 -5.97
C MET A 1 -17.11 21.08 -6.01
N PHE A 2 -18.43 21.36 -5.94
CA PHE A 2 -18.94 22.74 -5.99
C PHE A 2 -18.36 23.56 -4.81
N PRO A 3 -18.05 24.86 -4.99
CA PRO A 3 -17.38 25.69 -3.98
C PRO A 3 -18.11 25.75 -2.63
N SER A 4 -19.43 25.51 -2.61
CA SER A 4 -20.23 25.39 -1.40
C SER A 4 -19.81 24.24 -0.48
N CYS A 5 -19.32 23.13 -1.04
CA CYS A 5 -18.93 21.96 -0.27
C CYS A 5 -17.61 22.17 0.49
N LEU A 6 -16.65 22.89 -0.10
CA LEU A 6 -15.38 23.19 0.57
C LEU A 6 -15.60 24.14 1.76
N LEU A 7 -16.48 25.13 1.63
CA LEU A 7 -16.86 26.02 2.73
C LEU A 7 -17.50 25.23 3.90
N GLN A 8 -18.50 24.39 3.61
CA GLN A 8 -19.14 23.55 4.64
C GLN A 8 -18.14 22.60 5.31
N PHE A 9 -17.26 21.97 4.53
CA PHE A 9 -16.20 21.12 5.05
C PHE A 9 -15.27 21.86 6.00
N THR A 10 -14.77 23.04 5.60
CA THR A 10 -13.78 23.81 6.39
C THR A 10 -14.36 24.29 7.73
N ALA A 11 -15.67 24.53 7.78
CA ALA A 11 -16.39 24.90 9.00
C ALA A 11 -16.58 23.73 9.98
N TRP A 12 -16.59 22.48 9.51
CA TRP A 12 -16.88 21.30 10.34
C TRP A 12 -15.65 20.54 10.82
N VAL A 13 -14.49 20.75 10.17
CA VAL A 13 -13.31 19.95 10.46
C VAL A 13 -12.55 20.45 11.70
N ASP A 14 -12.09 19.50 12.50
CA ASP A 14 -11.21 19.76 13.66
C ASP A 14 -9.72 19.54 13.33
N ALA A 15 -9.39 18.82 12.25
CA ALA A 15 -8.04 18.61 11.75
C ALA A 15 -8.08 18.17 10.28
N VAL A 16 -6.99 18.40 9.54
CA VAL A 16 -6.86 17.94 8.15
C VAL A 16 -5.51 17.29 7.89
N ILE A 17 -5.53 16.16 7.18
CA ILE A 17 -4.34 15.45 6.72
C ILE A 17 -4.31 15.53 5.19
N PHE A 18 -3.30 16.22 4.65
CA PHE A 18 -3.03 16.25 3.22
C PHE A 18 -2.05 15.14 2.86
N VAL A 19 -2.48 14.23 1.98
CA VAL A 19 -1.65 13.14 1.49
C VAL A 19 -1.32 13.39 0.03
N PHE A 20 -0.04 13.37 -0.32
CA PHE A 20 0.43 13.50 -1.71
C PHE A 20 1.45 12.40 -2.03
N SER A 21 1.66 12.15 -3.32
CA SER A 21 2.69 11.21 -3.77
C SER A 21 3.99 11.96 -4.03
N LEU A 22 5.10 11.42 -3.52
CA LEU A 22 6.45 11.94 -3.76
C LEU A 22 6.88 11.77 -5.23
N GLU A 23 6.20 10.89 -5.97
CA GLU A 23 6.46 10.60 -7.38
C GLU A 23 5.55 11.41 -8.32
N ASN A 24 4.56 12.15 -7.80
CA ASN A 24 3.59 12.89 -8.60
C ASN A 24 3.42 14.34 -8.13
N GLU A 25 4.08 15.28 -8.82
CA GLU A 25 4.02 16.72 -8.52
C GLU A 25 2.59 17.30 -8.62
N SER A 26 1.74 16.78 -9.52
CA SER A 26 0.35 17.24 -9.64
C SER A 26 -0.46 16.94 -8.38
N SER A 27 -0.13 15.86 -7.66
CA SER A 27 -0.76 15.54 -6.37
C SER A 27 -0.43 16.60 -5.31
N PHE A 28 0.82 17.08 -5.28
CA PHE A 28 1.24 18.18 -4.40
C PHE A 28 0.55 19.50 -4.78
N LYS A 29 0.49 19.82 -6.08
CA LYS A 29 -0.22 21.03 -6.56
C LYS A 29 -1.70 21.02 -6.19
N ALA A 30 -2.36 19.87 -6.24
CA ALA A 30 -3.76 19.73 -5.85
C ALA A 30 -3.98 20.03 -4.36
N ILE A 31 -3.19 19.43 -3.47
CA ILE A 31 -3.33 19.70 -2.02
C ILE A 31 -2.99 21.15 -1.66
N TYR A 32 -2.02 21.77 -2.34
CA TYR A 32 -1.69 23.18 -2.13
C TYR A 32 -2.86 24.11 -2.53
N ASN A 33 -3.54 23.79 -3.63
CA ASN A 33 -4.74 24.51 -4.04
C ASN A 33 -5.88 24.37 -3.02
N TYR A 34 -6.10 23.17 -2.48
CA TYR A 34 -7.09 22.96 -1.41
C TYR A 34 -6.74 23.72 -0.13
N TYR A 35 -5.47 23.67 0.30
CA TYR A 35 -4.99 24.46 1.44
C TYR A 35 -5.26 25.95 1.24
N THR A 36 -4.92 26.47 0.06
CA THR A 36 -5.10 27.89 -0.27
C THR A 36 -6.57 28.26 -0.22
N GLN A 37 -7.46 27.49 -0.87
CA GLN A 37 -8.90 27.76 -0.84
C GLN A 37 -9.50 27.66 0.56
N MET A 38 -9.10 26.67 1.37
CA MET A 38 -9.57 26.57 2.76
C MET A 38 -9.15 27.77 3.61
N ALA A 39 -7.93 28.29 3.41
CA ALA A 39 -7.44 29.46 4.13
C ALA A 39 -8.25 30.75 3.86
N HIS A 40 -9.02 30.79 2.77
CA HIS A 40 -9.96 31.90 2.51
C HIS A 40 -11.24 31.81 3.34
N PHE A 41 -11.62 30.61 3.79
CA PHE A 41 -12.86 30.37 4.52
C PHE A 41 -12.66 30.28 6.04
N ARG A 42 -11.49 29.84 6.49
CA ARG A 42 -11.12 29.75 7.91
C ARG A 42 -9.62 29.94 8.07
N ASN A 43 -9.21 30.54 9.18
CA ASN A 43 -7.80 30.71 9.50
C ASN A 43 -7.13 29.34 9.65
N SER A 44 -6.10 29.06 8.84
CA SER A 44 -5.39 27.80 8.86
C SER A 44 -4.62 27.56 10.18
N ALA A 45 -4.34 28.60 10.95
CA ALA A 45 -3.73 28.47 12.28
C ALA A 45 -4.68 27.85 13.33
N GLU A 46 -5.99 27.83 13.06
CA GLU A 46 -7.02 27.29 13.96
C GLU A 46 -7.35 25.81 13.70
N ILE A 47 -6.78 25.24 12.64
CA ILE A 47 -7.00 23.86 12.24
C ILE A 47 -5.63 23.17 12.20
N PRO A 48 -5.35 22.18 13.04
CA PRO A 48 -4.19 21.33 12.90
C PRO A 48 -4.10 20.73 11.49
N LEU A 49 -2.98 20.99 10.81
CA LEU A 49 -2.70 20.49 9.46
C LEU A 49 -1.50 19.55 9.49
N ILE A 50 -1.65 18.35 8.93
CA ILE A 50 -0.58 17.39 8.76
C ILE A 50 -0.36 17.16 7.27
N LEU A 51 0.90 17.19 6.85
CA LEU A 51 1.30 16.90 5.48
C LEU A 51 2.02 15.56 5.42
N VAL A 52 1.54 14.65 4.57
CA VAL A 52 2.06 13.29 4.42
C VAL A 52 2.45 13.05 2.97
N GLY A 53 3.76 12.89 2.72
CA GLY A 53 4.27 12.41 1.45
C GLY A 53 4.33 10.88 1.42
N THR A 54 3.74 10.27 0.40
CA THR A 54 3.70 8.81 0.24
C THR A 54 4.53 8.39 -0.98
N GLN A 55 5.27 7.29 -0.84
CA GLN A 55 5.97 6.62 -1.95
C GLN A 55 5.12 5.50 -2.57
N ALA A 56 3.87 5.36 -2.12
CA ALA A 56 2.95 4.42 -2.73
C ALA A 56 2.51 5.00 -4.08
N ASN A 57 3.22 4.62 -5.14
CA ASN A 57 2.55 4.37 -6.39
C ASN A 57 1.42 3.41 -6.05
N TYR A 58 0.18 3.87 -6.07
CA TYR A 58 -0.92 2.94 -6.30
C TYR A 58 -0.70 2.44 -7.72
N ALA A 59 0.22 1.49 -7.87
CA ALA A 59 0.16 0.55 -8.96
C ALA A 59 -1.26 0.00 -8.86
N THR A 60 -2.10 0.47 -9.78
CA THR A 60 -3.17 -0.34 -10.32
C THR A 60 -2.60 -1.75 -10.51
N GLU A 61 -3.42 -2.78 -10.31
CA GLU A 61 -3.11 -4.19 -10.62
C GLU A 61 -2.02 -4.90 -9.76
N ALA A 62 -2.25 -5.05 -8.44
CA ALA A 62 -1.99 -6.30 -7.70
C ALA A 62 -2.46 -6.17 -6.23
N GLY A 63 -3.77 -6.11 -6.00
CA GLY A 63 -4.30 -6.01 -4.64
C GLY A 63 -5.75 -6.45 -4.45
N GLN A 64 -6.37 -7.04 -5.45
CA GLN A 64 -7.56 -7.86 -5.27
C GLN A 64 -7.09 -9.31 -5.39
N ASN A 65 -6.38 -9.80 -4.37
CA ASN A 65 -6.34 -11.24 -4.14
C ASN A 65 -7.74 -11.63 -3.66
N ILE A 66 -8.67 -11.80 -4.61
CA ILE A 66 -9.84 -12.63 -4.37
C ILE A 66 -9.23 -14.00 -4.07
N ILE A 67 -9.34 -14.43 -2.81
CA ILE A 67 -9.11 -15.81 -2.39
C ILE A 67 -10.11 -16.71 -3.13
N ASN A 68 -9.82 -17.01 -4.39
CA ASN A 68 -10.40 -18.15 -5.05
C ASN A 68 -9.56 -19.35 -4.61
N GLU A 69 -10.19 -20.19 -3.80
CA GLU A 69 -9.76 -21.51 -3.34
C GLU A 69 -8.81 -21.59 -2.12
N PRO A 70 -9.12 -22.46 -1.14
CA PRO A 70 -8.26 -22.73 0.00
C PRO A 70 -7.20 -23.74 -0.41
N GLY A 71 -5.95 -23.33 -0.66
CA GLY A 71 -4.99 -24.35 -1.08
C GLY A 71 -3.52 -24.06 -1.30
N GLU A 72 -2.96 -22.88 -1.02
CA GLU A 72 -1.49 -22.74 -1.14
C GLU A 72 -0.91 -21.61 -0.30
N TYR A 73 -0.54 -21.94 0.94
CA TYR A 73 0.41 -21.13 1.71
C TYR A 73 1.80 -21.36 1.11
N PHE A 74 2.25 -20.49 0.21
CA PHE A 74 3.62 -20.52 -0.30
C PHE A 74 4.60 -20.14 0.82
N GLY A 75 5.18 -21.16 1.45
CA GLY A 75 6.22 -21.03 2.45
C GLY A 75 7.50 -20.46 1.85
N GLY A 76 7.80 -19.21 2.16
CA GLY A 76 9.12 -18.62 2.00
C GLY A 76 10.05 -19.05 3.14
N TYR A 77 10.84 -20.10 2.91
CA TYR A 77 12.16 -20.27 3.54
C TYR A 77 13.07 -21.00 2.54
N SER A 78 14.07 -20.28 2.03
CA SER A 78 15.23 -20.89 1.39
C SER A 78 16.02 -21.63 2.48
N SER A 79 16.09 -22.96 2.40
CA SER A 79 17.09 -23.75 3.11
C SER A 79 17.42 -24.99 2.29
N SER A 80 18.64 -25.01 1.75
CA SER A 80 19.27 -26.21 1.19
C SER A 80 19.43 -27.25 2.29
N ALA A 81 18.40 -28.07 2.50
CA ALA A 81 18.51 -29.33 3.23
C ALA A 81 18.55 -30.47 2.21
N ALA A 82 19.75 -30.99 1.98
CA ALA A 82 20.03 -32.10 1.09
C ALA A 82 19.07 -33.28 1.34
N ARG A 83 18.32 -33.69 0.32
CA ARG A 83 17.58 -34.96 0.35
C ARG A 83 18.60 -36.11 0.16
N PRO A 84 18.70 -37.08 1.09
CA PRO A 84 19.49 -38.28 0.85
C PRO A 84 18.90 -39.01 -0.36
N ASN A 85 19.74 -39.30 -1.36
CA ASN A 85 19.34 -40.05 -2.56
C ASN A 85 18.93 -41.48 -2.17
N THR A 86 17.64 -41.73 -1.99
CA THR A 86 17.06 -43.07 -1.77
C THR A 86 17.18 -43.99 -2.99
N ARG A 87 17.73 -43.50 -4.11
CA ARG A 87 17.93 -44.27 -5.34
C ARG A 87 19.11 -45.25 -5.27
N LEU A 88 20.07 -45.06 -4.35
CA LEU A 88 21.20 -45.97 -4.18
C LEU A 88 20.88 -47.18 -3.28
N LEU A 89 19.84 -47.11 -2.46
CA LEU A 89 19.43 -48.21 -1.57
C LEU A 89 18.64 -49.32 -2.30
N ARG A 90 18.06 -49.03 -3.48
CA ARG A 90 17.37 -50.06 -4.28
C ARG A 90 18.30 -50.86 -5.21
N GLN A 91 19.49 -50.37 -5.51
CA GLN A 91 20.38 -51.05 -6.45
C GLN A 91 21.25 -52.14 -5.79
N ASN A 92 21.41 -52.11 -4.46
CA ASN A 92 22.16 -53.14 -3.70
C ASN A 92 21.30 -54.29 -3.15
N GLN A 93 20.00 -54.33 -3.43
CA GLN A 93 19.13 -55.46 -3.06
C GLN A 93 18.77 -56.38 -4.24
N GLN A 94 19.37 -56.18 -5.42
CA GLN A 94 19.17 -57.03 -6.60
C GLN A 94 20.41 -57.83 -7.02
N ALA A 95 21.44 -57.91 -6.16
CA ALA A 95 22.60 -58.77 -6.37
C ALA A 95 22.80 -59.71 -5.18
N THR A 96 21.86 -60.64 -5.00
CA THR A 96 22.12 -61.89 -4.28
C THR A 96 21.30 -62.98 -4.97
N VAL A 97 21.99 -63.78 -5.78
CA VAL A 97 21.58 -65.14 -6.17
C VAL A 97 22.68 -66.05 -5.67
#